data_AF-A0A7Y6YA67-F1
#
_entry.id   AF-A0A7Y6YA67-F1
#
_cell.length_a   1.000
_cell.length_b   1.000
_cell.length_c   1.000
_cell.angle_alpha   90.00
_cell.angle_beta   90.00
_cell.angle_gamma   90.00
#
_symmetry.space_group_name_H-M   'P 1'
#
loop_
_entity.id
_entity.type
_entity.pdbx_description
1 polymer ?
#
loop_
_entity_poly.entity_id
_entity_poly.type
_entity_poly.pdbx_seq_one_letter_code
_entity_poly.pdbx_strand_id
1 'polypeptide(L)'
;MNSFLRGIFTLLVVFTYSETSFSETVKYTNSGICHESRSAYYSRIKNYIPYESLSECLKAGGRMPLLPGGSEMVSENTSEYSREKFGHGWADTDGDCQNTRAEILIKTSTSTIQYKDLDNCSVVRGRWISPFTSRIYFEASKLDVDHLVPLKWAWDRGASAWSQTKREAFANDPRNLLVVEASLNRSKGAKGVDMWLPPKNKCQYAARFVRVALEYELELPQHYPDIVGTHCSKG
;
A
#
# COMPACT_ATOMS: atom_id res chain seq x y z
N MET A 1 -35.88 46.09 71.24
CA MET A 1 -34.84 45.04 71.17
C MET A 1 -35.45 43.77 70.60
N ASN A 2 -35.20 43.46 69.33
CA ASN A 2 -34.50 42.23 68.91
C ASN A 2 -34.56 42.04 67.38
N SER A 3 -33.33 42.00 66.83
CA SER A 3 -32.83 41.64 65.51
C SER A 3 -33.58 40.54 64.76
N PHE A 4 -33.89 40.75 63.48
CA PHE A 4 -33.08 40.43 62.27
C PHE A 4 -32.93 38.92 62.00
N LEU A 5 -33.49 38.46 60.88
CA LEU A 5 -32.79 37.64 59.86
C LEU A 5 -33.72 37.45 58.64
N ARG A 6 -33.45 38.23 57.58
CA ARG A 6 -34.01 38.03 56.24
C ARG A 6 -33.15 36.99 55.53
N GLY A 7 -33.73 35.83 55.22
CA GLY A 7 -33.09 34.84 54.34
C GLY A 7 -33.18 35.30 52.89
N ILE A 8 -32.03 35.55 52.26
CA ILE A 8 -31.91 35.78 50.82
C ILE A 8 -31.67 34.41 50.18
N PHE A 9 -32.66 33.92 49.42
CA PHE A 9 -32.53 32.69 48.63
C PHE A 9 -31.98 33.08 47.25
N THR A 10 -30.66 33.00 47.08
CA THR A 10 -30.02 33.25 45.79
C THR A 10 -30.21 32.03 44.89
N LEU A 11 -31.15 32.13 43.94
CA LEU A 11 -31.37 31.10 42.92
C LEU A 11 -30.17 31.11 41.94
N LEU A 12 -29.29 30.11 42.07
CA LEU A 12 -28.13 29.94 41.20
C LEU A 12 -28.60 29.39 39.84
N VAL A 13 -28.70 30.25 38.84
CA VAL A 13 -28.97 29.85 37.45
C VAL A 13 -27.69 29.24 36.88
N VAL A 14 -27.65 27.91 36.76
CA VAL A 14 -26.56 27.19 36.09
C VAL A 14 -26.74 27.35 34.59
N PHE A 15 -26.00 28.27 33.98
CA PHE A 15 -25.84 28.32 32.51
C PHE A 15 -24.99 27.13 32.09
N THR A 16 -25.60 26.11 31.48
CA THR A 16 -24.86 25.06 30.77
C THR A 16 -24.35 25.64 29.46
N TYR A 17 -23.08 26.03 29.42
CA TYR A 17 -22.40 26.37 28.17
C TYR A 17 -22.21 25.09 27.36
N SER A 18 -22.95 24.95 26.26
CA SER A 18 -22.63 23.95 25.24
C SER A 18 -21.46 24.48 24.42
N GLU A 19 -20.25 24.01 24.71
CA GLU A 19 -19.12 24.26 23.83
C GLU A 19 -19.33 23.52 22.51
N THR A 20 -19.64 24.27 21.45
CA THR A 20 -19.62 23.74 20.09
C THR A 20 -18.17 23.51 19.68
N SER A 21 -17.69 22.27 19.73
CA SER A 21 -16.40 21.93 19.13
C SER A 21 -16.55 21.94 17.60
N PHE A 22 -15.95 22.94 16.95
CA PHE A 22 -15.79 22.89 15.50
C PHE A 22 -14.69 21.86 15.20
N SER A 23 -15.05 20.75 14.56
CA SER A 23 -14.06 19.80 14.02
C SER A 23 -13.31 20.50 12.90
N GLU A 24 -12.05 20.87 13.13
CA GLU A 24 -11.23 21.48 12.08
C GLU A 24 -10.92 20.46 10.99
N THR A 25 -11.18 20.84 9.73
CA THR A 25 -11.02 19.98 8.54
C THR A 25 -9.62 19.37 8.45
N VAL A 26 -9.52 18.08 8.14
CA VAL A 26 -8.23 17.42 7.91
C VAL A 26 -7.77 17.65 6.48
N LYS A 27 -6.51 18.05 6.32
CA LYS A 27 -5.90 18.35 5.01
C LYS A 27 -5.12 17.16 4.48
N TYR A 28 -5.59 16.52 3.42
CA TYR A 28 -4.89 15.46 2.71
C TYR A 28 -4.03 16.00 1.56
N THR A 29 -2.74 15.66 1.57
CA THR A 29 -1.76 16.16 0.58
C THR A 29 -1.47 15.15 -0.52
N ASN A 30 -0.95 15.59 -1.67
CA ASN A 30 -0.53 14.71 -2.78
C ASN A 30 0.57 13.70 -2.38
N SER A 31 1.28 13.95 -1.28
CA SER A 31 2.23 13.01 -0.66
C SER A 31 1.56 11.91 0.16
N GLY A 32 0.22 11.87 0.19
CA GLY A 32 -0.59 10.91 0.92
C GLY A 32 -0.69 11.16 2.41
N ILE A 33 -0.40 12.38 2.89
CA ILE A 33 -0.35 12.69 4.33
C ILE A 33 -1.61 13.43 4.75
N CYS A 34 -2.25 12.97 5.83
CA CYS A 34 -3.36 13.59 6.53
C CYS A 34 -2.84 14.55 7.61
N HIS A 35 -3.16 15.83 7.51
CA HIS A 35 -2.78 16.82 8.51
C HIS A 35 -4.01 17.31 9.27
N GLU A 36 -4.08 17.01 10.58
CA GLU A 36 -4.99 17.69 11.50
C GLU A 36 -4.49 19.10 11.82
N SER A 37 -5.38 19.95 12.34
CA SER A 37 -5.11 21.34 12.73
C SER A 37 -3.90 21.52 13.64
N ARG A 38 -3.64 20.53 14.49
CA ARG A 38 -2.52 20.50 15.43
C ARG A 38 -1.16 20.20 14.77
N SER A 39 -1.13 19.85 13.48
CA SER A 39 0.12 19.59 12.75
C SER A 39 0.90 20.89 12.55
N ALA A 40 2.21 20.89 12.84
CA ALA A 40 3.11 22.03 12.63
C ALA A 40 3.12 22.57 11.18
N TYR A 41 2.67 21.75 10.23
CA TYR A 41 2.60 22.07 8.80
C TYR A 41 1.21 22.52 8.35
N TYR A 42 0.18 22.40 9.20
CA TYR A 42 -1.23 22.57 8.82
C TYR A 42 -1.53 23.92 8.17
N SER A 43 -1.02 25.01 8.74
CA SER A 43 -1.21 26.38 8.25
C SER A 43 -0.50 26.66 6.92
N ARG A 44 0.55 25.89 6.59
CA ARG A 44 1.37 26.08 5.39
C ARG A 44 0.80 25.35 4.17
N ILE A 45 -0.09 24.38 4.37
CA ILE A 45 -0.68 23.56 3.32
C ILE A 45 -1.81 24.32 2.63
N LYS A 46 -1.58 24.69 1.36
CA LYS A 46 -2.53 25.41 0.49
C LYS A 46 -3.26 24.51 -0.50
N ASN A 47 -2.63 23.43 -0.94
CA ASN A 47 -3.19 22.47 -1.89
C ASN A 47 -3.46 21.15 -1.17
N TYR A 48 -4.73 20.82 -0.96
CA TYR A 48 -5.13 19.62 -0.23
C TYR A 48 -6.55 19.19 -0.62
N ILE A 49 -6.88 17.93 -0.32
CA ILE A 49 -8.25 17.40 -0.32
C ILE A 49 -8.76 17.45 1.13
N PRO A 50 -9.90 18.10 1.41
CA PRO A 50 -10.47 18.17 2.75
C PRO A 50 -11.12 16.85 3.17
N TYR A 51 -11.01 16.50 4.45
CA TYR A 51 -11.73 15.40 5.11
C TYR A 51 -12.37 15.91 6.41
N GLU A 52 -13.54 15.38 6.79
CA GLU A 52 -14.28 15.82 7.99
C GLU A 52 -13.58 15.38 9.29
N SER A 53 -12.80 14.29 9.21
CA SER A 53 -12.01 13.80 10.33
C SER A 53 -10.71 13.14 9.88
N LEU A 54 -9.79 12.99 10.83
CA LEU A 54 -8.55 12.26 10.59
C LEU A 54 -8.84 10.79 10.32
N SER A 55 -9.81 10.21 11.02
CA SER A 55 -10.21 8.82 10.80
C SER A 55 -10.64 8.59 9.36
N GLU A 56 -11.44 9.49 8.78
CA GLU A 56 -11.85 9.38 7.38
C GLU A 56 -10.68 9.55 6.41
N CYS A 57 -9.79 10.51 6.68
CA CYS A 57 -8.61 10.71 5.85
C CYS A 57 -7.68 9.49 5.85
N LEU A 58 -7.49 8.84 7.01
CA LEU A 58 -6.70 7.62 7.14
C LEU A 58 -7.39 6.42 6.48
N LYS A 59 -8.71 6.30 6.63
CA LYS A 59 -9.53 5.29 5.93
C LYS A 59 -9.46 5.44 4.41
N ALA A 60 -9.32 6.67 3.92
CA ALA A 60 -9.12 6.96 2.50
C ALA A 60 -7.68 6.71 2.00
N GLY A 61 -6.84 6.04 2.80
CA GLY A 61 -5.49 5.65 2.42
C GLY A 61 -4.41 6.69 2.72
N GLY A 62 -4.74 7.73 3.49
CA GLY A 62 -3.74 8.66 3.99
C GLY A 62 -2.96 8.14 5.20
N ARG A 63 -1.80 8.73 5.45
CA ARG A 63 -0.94 8.43 6.60
C ARG A 63 -0.69 9.67 7.44
N MET A 64 -0.32 9.48 8.71
CA MET A 64 0.01 10.60 9.60
C MET A 64 1.34 11.29 9.22
N PRO A 65 1.52 12.58 9.57
CA PRO A 65 2.79 13.28 9.44
C PRO A 65 3.80 12.69 10.43
N LEU A 66 5.05 12.54 10.02
CA LEU A 66 6.13 12.15 10.95
C LEU A 66 6.39 13.34 11.89
N LEU A 67 6.22 13.14 13.19
CA LEU A 67 6.54 14.16 14.19
C LEU A 67 8.07 14.31 14.31
N PRO A 68 8.60 15.54 14.37
CA PRO A 68 10.00 15.75 14.70
C PRO A 68 10.19 15.51 16.20
N GLY A 69 10.92 14.47 16.56
CA GLY A 69 11.22 14.10 17.95
C GLY A 69 10.17 13.15 18.53
N GLY A 70 10.53 11.87 18.62
CA GLY A 70 9.65 10.82 19.11
C GLY A 70 9.24 11.03 20.57
N SER A 71 7.96 10.82 20.84
CA SER A 71 7.48 10.38 22.14
C SER A 71 6.31 9.42 21.88
N GLU A 72 6.51 8.19 22.33
CA GLU A 72 5.62 7.05 22.18
C GLU A 72 4.27 7.32 22.87
N MET A 73 3.19 7.35 22.09
CA MET A 73 1.94 6.75 22.56
C MET A 73 1.97 5.31 22.09
N VAL A 74 1.99 4.39 23.05
CA VAL A 74 2.01 2.94 22.87
C VAL A 74 0.83 2.54 21.98
N SER A 75 1.11 2.41 20.68
CA SER A 75 0.29 1.70 19.71
C SER A 75 0.94 0.33 19.56
N GLU A 76 0.17 -0.72 19.83
CA GLU A 76 0.49 -2.12 19.58
C GLU A 76 1.52 -2.29 18.47
N ASN A 77 2.61 -2.99 18.81
CA ASN A 77 3.71 -3.48 17.99
C ASN A 77 3.36 -3.68 16.49
N THR A 78 3.26 -2.60 15.72
CA THR A 78 3.37 -2.67 14.26
C THR A 78 4.85 -2.81 14.00
N SER A 79 5.32 -4.05 14.04
CA SER A 79 6.71 -4.37 13.68
C SER A 79 7.08 -3.61 12.41
N GLU A 80 8.20 -2.90 12.47
CA GLU A 80 8.67 -2.10 11.35
C GLU A 80 8.83 -2.99 10.10
N TYR A 81 8.36 -2.50 8.95
CA TYR A 81 8.49 -3.24 7.71
C TYR A 81 9.98 -3.42 7.36
N SER A 82 10.37 -4.67 7.10
CA SER A 82 11.64 -5.02 6.49
C SER A 82 11.39 -6.06 5.40
N ARG A 83 12.09 -5.93 4.27
CA ARG A 83 11.90 -6.84 3.12
C ARG A 83 12.32 -8.27 3.46
N GLU A 84 13.30 -8.39 4.33
CA GLU A 84 13.88 -9.64 4.83
C GLU A 84 12.84 -10.47 5.61
N LYS A 85 11.76 -9.84 6.11
CA LYS A 85 10.61 -10.56 6.69
C LYS A 85 9.87 -11.42 5.66
N PHE A 86 10.08 -11.23 4.37
CA PHE A 86 9.52 -12.04 3.29
C PHE A 86 10.53 -13.06 2.73
N GLY A 87 11.64 -13.29 3.44
CA GLY A 87 12.71 -14.20 3.06
C GLY A 87 13.95 -13.47 2.55
N HIS A 88 14.94 -14.25 2.13
CA HIS A 88 16.25 -13.75 1.68
C HIS A 88 16.30 -13.34 0.19
N GLY A 89 15.13 -13.17 -0.44
CA GLY A 89 15.02 -12.84 -1.86
C GLY A 89 14.16 -13.85 -2.61
N TRP A 90 14.57 -14.18 -3.83
CA TRP A 90 13.91 -15.19 -4.65
C TRP A 90 14.27 -16.58 -4.15
N ALA A 91 13.27 -17.41 -3.86
CA ALA A 91 13.47 -18.76 -3.43
C ALA A 91 13.92 -19.65 -4.60
N ASP A 92 14.83 -20.57 -4.33
CA ASP A 92 15.19 -21.70 -5.17
C ASP A 92 14.73 -22.95 -4.41
N THR A 93 13.50 -23.39 -4.68
CA THR A 93 12.81 -24.40 -3.87
C THR A 93 13.15 -25.83 -4.24
N ASP A 94 13.56 -26.06 -5.50
CA ASP A 94 13.98 -27.35 -6.04
C ASP A 94 15.51 -27.50 -6.09
N GLY A 95 16.26 -26.42 -5.83
CA GLY A 95 17.71 -26.46 -5.68
C GLY A 95 18.42 -26.66 -7.02
N ASP A 96 17.79 -26.25 -8.12
CA ASP A 96 18.30 -26.42 -9.47
C ASP A 96 19.12 -25.21 -9.95
N CYS A 97 19.38 -24.23 -9.07
CA CYS A 97 19.99 -22.92 -9.26
C CYS A 97 19.10 -21.84 -9.90
N GLN A 98 17.97 -22.21 -10.49
CA GLN A 98 17.01 -21.29 -11.08
C GLN A 98 16.04 -20.82 -10.00
N ASN A 99 16.43 -19.76 -9.30
CA ASN A 99 15.51 -19.15 -8.34
C ASN A 99 14.22 -18.65 -9.02
N THR A 100 13.22 -18.32 -8.20
CA THR A 100 11.88 -17.87 -8.64
C THR A 100 11.94 -16.76 -9.70
N ARG A 101 12.93 -15.87 -9.69
CA ARG A 101 13.08 -14.87 -10.75
C ARG A 101 13.40 -15.50 -12.09
N ALA A 102 14.36 -16.42 -12.15
CA ALA A 102 14.73 -17.14 -13.36
C ALA A 102 13.52 -17.95 -13.86
N GLU A 103 12.86 -18.68 -12.97
CA GLU A 103 11.65 -19.45 -13.28
C GLU A 103 10.55 -18.61 -13.92
N ILE A 104 10.27 -17.43 -13.36
CA ILE A 104 9.27 -16.51 -13.93
C ILE A 104 9.71 -15.98 -15.30
N LEU A 105 10.99 -15.67 -15.51
CA LEU A 105 11.48 -15.25 -16.82
C LEU A 105 11.34 -16.36 -17.86
N ILE A 106 11.66 -17.60 -17.51
CA ILE A 106 11.57 -18.76 -18.40
C ILE A 106 10.12 -19.02 -18.77
N LYS A 107 9.26 -19.15 -17.76
CA LYS A 107 7.84 -19.47 -17.91
C LYS A 107 7.09 -18.44 -18.74
N THR A 108 7.46 -17.17 -18.67
CA THR A 108 6.73 -16.08 -19.33
C THR A 108 7.31 -15.67 -20.69
N SER A 109 8.48 -16.19 -21.08
CA SER A 109 9.03 -15.92 -22.40
C SER A 109 8.21 -16.62 -23.47
N THR A 110 7.88 -15.89 -24.54
CA THR A 110 7.19 -16.43 -25.72
C THR A 110 8.17 -16.91 -26.80
N SER A 111 9.46 -17.00 -26.47
CA SER A 111 10.51 -17.58 -27.31
C SER A 111 11.50 -18.35 -26.46
N THR A 112 12.36 -19.14 -27.12
CA THR A 112 13.49 -19.80 -26.46
C THR A 112 14.34 -18.80 -25.66
N ILE A 113 14.71 -19.21 -24.45
CA ILE A 113 15.58 -18.46 -23.54
C ILE A 113 17.05 -18.67 -23.94
N GLN A 114 17.86 -17.64 -23.70
CA GLN A 114 19.32 -17.75 -23.68
C GLN A 114 19.82 -17.44 -22.28
N TYR A 115 20.71 -18.30 -21.81
CA TYR A 115 21.39 -18.16 -20.53
C TYR A 115 22.74 -17.47 -20.70
N LYS A 116 23.27 -16.93 -19.59
CA LYS A 116 24.58 -16.28 -19.56
C LYS A 116 25.72 -17.29 -19.81
N ASP A 117 25.54 -18.49 -19.30
CA ASP A 117 26.49 -19.57 -19.13
C ASP A 117 25.80 -20.92 -19.38
N LEU A 118 26.59 -22.01 -19.41
CA LEU A 118 26.09 -23.37 -19.67
C LEU A 118 25.43 -24.02 -18.44
N ASP A 119 25.53 -23.40 -17.26
CA ASP A 119 24.87 -23.87 -16.04
C ASP A 119 23.36 -23.56 -16.03
N ASN A 120 22.90 -22.71 -16.97
CA ASN A 120 21.50 -22.30 -17.14
C ASN A 120 20.88 -21.61 -15.92
N CYS A 121 21.68 -21.07 -15.00
CA CYS A 121 21.14 -20.41 -13.79
C CYS A 121 20.64 -18.98 -14.07
N SER A 122 21.25 -18.31 -15.05
CA SER A 122 21.04 -16.88 -15.30
C SER A 122 20.45 -16.60 -16.68
N VAL A 123 19.17 -16.25 -16.74
CA VAL A 123 18.47 -15.83 -17.97
C VAL A 123 18.93 -14.45 -18.43
N VAL A 124 19.41 -14.33 -19.66
CA VAL A 124 19.87 -13.04 -20.24
C VAL A 124 19.01 -12.55 -21.40
N ARG A 125 18.52 -13.45 -22.25
CA ARG A 125 17.65 -13.12 -23.39
C ARG A 125 16.46 -14.05 -23.51
N GLY A 126 15.41 -13.52 -24.13
CA GLY A 126 14.14 -14.20 -24.36
C GLY A 126 13.21 -13.28 -25.15
N ARG A 127 11.90 -13.46 -25.00
CA ARG A 127 10.90 -12.56 -25.56
C ARG A 127 9.75 -12.40 -24.58
N TRP A 128 9.65 -11.22 -23.97
CA TRP A 128 8.62 -10.92 -22.99
C TRP A 128 7.69 -9.82 -23.49
N ILE A 129 6.39 -9.99 -23.26
CA ILE A 129 5.37 -8.98 -23.55
C ILE A 129 4.98 -8.36 -22.21
N SER A 130 5.30 -7.07 -22.02
CA SER A 130 4.99 -6.38 -20.76
C SER A 130 3.47 -6.32 -20.54
N PRO A 131 2.95 -6.81 -19.40
CA PRO A 131 1.54 -6.65 -19.07
C PRO A 131 1.16 -5.19 -18.79
N PHE A 132 2.14 -4.30 -18.48
CA PHE A 132 1.87 -2.90 -18.21
C PHE A 132 1.72 -2.05 -19.47
N THR A 133 2.46 -2.36 -20.54
CA THR A 133 2.56 -1.51 -21.74
C THR A 133 2.27 -2.22 -23.05
N SER A 134 2.16 -3.54 -23.04
CA SER A 134 2.13 -4.41 -24.22
C SER A 134 3.36 -4.29 -25.12
N ARG A 135 4.45 -3.68 -24.63
CA ARG A 135 5.72 -3.60 -25.36
C ARG A 135 6.47 -4.92 -25.24
N ILE A 136 7.26 -5.21 -26.26
CA ILE A 136 8.10 -6.40 -26.33
C ILE A 136 9.50 -6.02 -25.85
N TYR A 137 10.08 -6.89 -25.03
CA TYR A 137 11.47 -6.81 -24.59
C TYR A 137 12.18 -8.13 -24.86
N PHE A 138 13.48 -8.03 -25.19
CA PHE A 138 14.32 -9.20 -25.49
C PHE A 138 15.45 -9.41 -24.49
N GLU A 139 15.79 -8.38 -23.72
CA GLU A 139 16.88 -8.39 -22.75
C GLU A 139 16.30 -8.47 -21.34
N ALA A 140 16.69 -9.49 -20.57
CA ALA A 140 16.24 -9.67 -19.19
C ALA A 140 16.69 -8.50 -18.29
N SER A 141 17.81 -7.84 -18.63
CA SER A 141 18.33 -6.68 -17.90
C SER A 141 17.45 -5.43 -17.96
N LYS A 142 16.50 -5.37 -18.91
CA LYS A 142 15.51 -4.28 -19.02
C LYS A 142 14.25 -4.53 -18.19
N LEU A 143 14.15 -5.71 -17.59
CA LEU A 143 12.94 -6.22 -16.97
C LEU A 143 13.18 -6.58 -15.50
N ASP A 144 12.22 -6.19 -14.65
CA ASP A 144 12.10 -6.67 -13.29
C ASP A 144 11.03 -7.76 -13.22
N VAL A 145 11.15 -8.66 -12.24
CA VAL A 145 10.02 -9.45 -11.75
C VAL A 145 9.40 -8.66 -10.60
N ASP A 146 8.25 -8.05 -10.86
CA ASP A 146 7.49 -7.23 -9.93
C ASP A 146 6.49 -8.08 -9.14
N HIS A 147 6.33 -7.74 -7.86
CA HIS A 147 5.25 -8.21 -7.01
C HIS A 147 3.98 -7.44 -7.35
N LEU A 148 3.02 -8.10 -8.02
CA LEU A 148 1.72 -7.54 -8.38
C LEU A 148 1.08 -6.83 -7.17
N VAL A 149 0.97 -7.54 -6.05
CA VAL A 149 0.68 -6.99 -4.72
C VAL A 149 2.02 -6.74 -4.01
N PRO A 150 2.43 -5.48 -3.81
CA PRO A 150 3.74 -5.17 -3.21
C PRO A 150 3.89 -5.74 -1.79
N LEU A 151 5.10 -6.21 -1.46
CA LEU A 151 5.39 -6.78 -0.13
C LEU A 151 5.10 -5.81 1.01
N LYS A 152 5.50 -4.53 0.88
CA LYS A 152 5.18 -3.50 1.88
C LYS A 152 3.69 -3.22 1.98
N TRP A 153 2.99 -3.18 0.84
CA TRP A 153 1.54 -2.98 0.83
C TRP A 153 0.82 -4.11 1.57
N ALA A 154 1.25 -5.36 1.35
CA ALA A 154 0.74 -6.53 2.06
C ALA A 154 1.07 -6.47 3.57
N TRP A 155 2.28 -6.04 3.94
CA TRP A 155 2.69 -5.88 5.34
C TRP A 155 1.74 -4.98 6.13
N ASP A 156 1.46 -3.81 5.57
CA ASP A 156 0.58 -2.80 6.18
C ASP A 156 -0.89 -3.25 6.23
N ARG A 157 -1.24 -4.39 5.60
CA ARG A 157 -2.62 -4.87 5.36
C ARG A 157 -2.84 -6.32 5.76
N GLY A 158 -2.08 -6.81 6.74
CA GLY A 158 -2.28 -8.10 7.39
C GLY A 158 -1.08 -9.04 7.33
N ALA A 159 -0.12 -8.85 6.41
CA ALA A 159 1.02 -9.76 6.28
C ALA A 159 2.03 -9.65 7.43
N SER A 160 2.01 -8.55 8.19
CA SER A 160 2.80 -8.40 9.42
C SER A 160 2.47 -9.48 10.46
N ALA A 161 1.21 -9.93 10.50
CA ALA A 161 0.73 -10.97 11.41
C ALA A 161 0.96 -12.41 10.91
N TRP A 162 1.40 -12.59 9.66
CA TRP A 162 1.60 -13.93 9.10
C TRP A 162 2.80 -14.65 9.72
N SER A 163 2.83 -15.98 9.57
CA SER A 163 4.05 -16.74 9.78
C SER A 163 5.10 -16.36 8.73
N GLN A 164 6.38 -16.59 9.05
CA GLN A 164 7.48 -16.37 8.12
C GLN A 164 7.27 -17.18 6.82
N THR A 165 6.91 -18.45 6.93
CA THR A 165 6.63 -19.33 5.78
C THR A 165 5.51 -18.79 4.89
N LYS A 166 4.44 -18.22 5.44
CA LYS A 166 3.35 -17.62 4.63
C LYS A 166 3.84 -16.36 3.91
N ARG A 167 4.68 -15.53 4.52
CA ARG A 167 5.31 -14.37 3.86
C ARG A 167 6.25 -14.78 2.73
N GLU A 168 7.08 -15.78 2.95
CA GLU A 168 7.99 -16.32 1.92
C GLU A 168 7.22 -16.94 0.75
N ALA A 169 6.15 -17.70 1.03
CA ALA A 169 5.26 -18.24 0.02
C ALA A 169 4.59 -17.12 -0.80
N PHE A 170 4.10 -16.05 -0.15
CA PHE A 170 3.53 -14.88 -0.84
C PHE A 170 4.54 -14.16 -1.74
N ALA A 171 5.78 -14.03 -1.28
CA ALA A 171 6.84 -13.37 -2.04
C ALA A 171 7.30 -14.16 -3.27
N ASN A 172 7.10 -15.48 -3.27
CA ASN A 172 7.51 -16.36 -4.36
C ASN A 172 6.33 -16.96 -5.14
N ASP A 173 5.08 -16.59 -4.84
CA ASP A 173 3.90 -17.07 -5.55
C ASP A 173 3.88 -16.55 -7.00
N PRO A 174 3.95 -17.42 -8.03
CA PRO A 174 3.93 -16.99 -9.43
C PRO A 174 2.68 -16.18 -9.82
N ARG A 175 1.55 -16.34 -9.11
CA ARG A 175 0.33 -15.53 -9.34
C ARG A 175 0.53 -14.07 -8.98
N ASN A 176 1.40 -13.82 -7.99
CA ASN A 176 1.79 -12.50 -7.51
C ASN A 176 3.00 -11.92 -8.27
N LEU A 177 3.52 -12.57 -9.30
CA LEU A 177 4.72 -12.14 -10.02
C LEU A 177 4.45 -11.77 -11.48
N LEU A 178 5.03 -10.65 -11.93
CA LEU A 178 4.92 -10.13 -13.29
C LEU A 178 6.27 -9.72 -13.85
N VAL A 179 6.56 -10.07 -15.10
CA VAL A 179 7.73 -9.53 -15.81
C VAL A 179 7.37 -8.20 -16.45
N VAL A 180 7.98 -7.11 -15.97
CA VAL A 180 7.62 -5.72 -16.35
C VAL A 180 8.86 -4.87 -16.57
N GLU A 181 8.72 -3.72 -17.24
CA GLU A 181 9.84 -2.80 -17.37
C GLU A 181 10.25 -2.17 -16.02
N ALA A 182 11.55 -2.14 -15.75
CA ALA A 182 12.09 -1.70 -14.47
C ALA A 182 11.70 -0.26 -14.08
N SER A 183 11.53 0.63 -15.07
CA SER A 183 11.13 2.02 -14.82
C SER A 183 9.71 2.14 -14.25
N LEU A 184 8.74 1.37 -14.79
CA LEU A 184 7.37 1.39 -14.29
C LEU A 184 7.24 0.69 -12.96
N ASN A 185 7.98 -0.41 -12.74
CA ASN A 185 8.07 -1.05 -11.44
C ASN A 185 8.53 -0.07 -10.36
N ARG A 186 9.61 0.68 -10.62
CA ARG A 186 10.12 1.71 -9.70
C ARG A 186 9.12 2.85 -9.49
N SER A 187 8.39 3.25 -10.53
CA SER A 187 7.32 4.25 -10.43
C SER A 187 6.13 3.77 -9.58
N LYS A 188 5.79 2.48 -9.66
CA LYS A 188 4.76 1.82 -8.84
C LYS A 188 5.19 1.79 -7.38
N GLY A 189 6.38 1.26 -7.09
CA GLY A 189 6.86 1.10 -5.72
C GLY A 189 5.91 0.23 -4.87
N ALA A 190 5.58 0.70 -3.66
CA ALA A 190 4.69 0.01 -2.73
C ALA A 190 3.19 0.37 -2.87
N LYS A 191 2.79 1.02 -3.97
CA LYS A 191 1.42 1.50 -4.17
C LYS A 191 0.45 0.36 -4.50
N GLY A 192 -0.75 0.44 -3.93
CA GLY A 192 -1.89 -0.40 -4.30
C GLY A 192 -2.60 0.07 -5.57
N VAL A 193 -3.66 -0.64 -5.95
CA VAL A 193 -4.50 -0.34 -7.14
C VAL A 193 -5.24 0.99 -7.07
N ASP A 194 -5.42 1.53 -5.87
CA ASP A 194 -6.00 2.83 -5.56
C ASP A 194 -5.05 4.00 -5.88
N MET A 195 -3.74 3.75 -5.80
CA MET A 195 -2.71 4.78 -5.95
C MET A 195 -1.89 4.64 -7.23
N TRP A 196 -1.89 3.46 -7.86
CA TRP A 196 -1.17 3.21 -9.10
C TRP A 196 -1.83 2.14 -9.95
N LEU A 197 -1.95 2.43 -11.25
CA LEU A 197 -2.38 1.49 -12.27
C LEU A 197 -1.44 1.56 -13.47
N PRO A 198 -1.25 0.44 -14.20
CA PRO A 198 -0.41 0.44 -15.39
C PRO A 198 -1.00 1.31 -16.51
N PRO A 199 -0.16 1.77 -17.47
CA PRO A 199 -0.62 2.52 -18.64
C PRO A 199 -1.67 1.77 -19.49
N LYS A 200 -1.53 0.45 -19.62
CA LYS A 200 -2.47 -0.45 -20.32
C LYS A 200 -2.95 -1.57 -19.40
N ASN A 201 -3.98 -2.30 -19.83
CA ASN A 201 -4.51 -3.50 -19.15
C ASN A 201 -4.92 -3.26 -17.69
N LYS A 202 -5.47 -2.07 -17.39
CA LYS A 202 -5.86 -1.65 -16.04
C LYS A 202 -6.85 -2.60 -15.39
N CYS A 203 -7.85 -3.06 -16.14
CA CYS A 203 -8.82 -4.04 -15.66
C CYS A 203 -8.14 -5.34 -15.23
N GLN A 204 -7.35 -5.95 -16.12
CA GLN A 204 -6.68 -7.22 -15.83
C GLN A 204 -5.73 -7.09 -14.65
N TYR A 205 -4.99 -5.97 -14.55
CA TYR A 205 -4.12 -5.69 -13.42
C TYR A 205 -4.91 -5.58 -12.11
N ALA A 206 -5.95 -4.75 -12.06
CA ALA A 206 -6.76 -4.54 -10.86
C ALA A 206 -7.47 -5.83 -10.41
N ALA A 207 -8.07 -6.56 -11.35
CA ALA A 207 -8.74 -7.83 -11.06
C ALA A 207 -7.78 -8.89 -10.51
N ARG A 208 -6.57 -9.02 -11.10
CA ARG A 208 -5.56 -9.95 -10.58
C ARG A 208 -5.04 -9.52 -9.20
N PHE A 209 -4.81 -8.23 -8.99
CA PHE A 209 -4.35 -7.70 -7.70
C PHE A 209 -5.37 -8.03 -6.61
N VAL A 210 -6.65 -7.73 -6.84
CA VAL A 210 -7.75 -8.01 -5.90
C VAL A 210 -7.84 -9.50 -5.63
N ARG A 211 -7.74 -10.34 -6.67
CA ARG A 211 -7.75 -11.79 -6.50
C ARG A 211 -6.63 -12.28 -5.57
N VAL A 212 -5.38 -11.85 -5.81
CA VAL A 212 -4.24 -12.25 -4.96
C VAL A 212 -4.43 -11.73 -3.53
N ALA A 213 -4.87 -10.49 -3.37
CA ALA A 213 -5.13 -9.92 -2.04
C ALA A 213 -6.20 -10.72 -1.27
N LEU A 214 -7.29 -11.12 -1.92
CA LEU A 214 -8.33 -11.96 -1.33
C LEU A 214 -7.83 -13.36 -0.98
N GLU A 215 -7.10 -14.01 -1.89
CA GLU A 215 -6.53 -15.36 -1.68
C GLU A 215 -5.59 -15.41 -0.48
N TYR A 216 -4.95 -14.28 -0.16
CA TYR A 216 -4.05 -14.14 0.99
C TYR A 216 -4.68 -13.49 2.22
N GLU A 217 -5.98 -13.16 2.18
CA GLU A 217 -6.73 -12.52 3.28
C GLU A 217 -6.16 -11.14 3.67
N LEU A 218 -5.68 -10.38 2.68
CA LEU A 218 -5.20 -9.01 2.87
C LEU A 218 -6.37 -8.01 2.87
N GLU A 219 -6.24 -6.96 3.68
CA GLU A 219 -7.23 -5.89 3.74
C GLU A 219 -7.24 -5.06 2.45
N LEU A 220 -8.33 -5.13 1.70
CA LEU A 220 -8.54 -4.34 0.49
C LEU A 220 -9.04 -2.92 0.80
N PRO A 221 -8.77 -1.93 -0.07
CA PRO A 221 -9.38 -0.61 0.02
C PRO A 221 -10.92 -0.72 -0.07
N GLN A 222 -11.66 0.05 0.73
CA GLN A 222 -13.12 -0.04 0.76
C GLN A 222 -13.79 0.12 -0.62
N HIS A 223 -13.22 0.96 -1.48
CA HIS A 223 -13.70 1.22 -2.85
C HIS A 223 -13.07 0.31 -3.93
N TYR A 224 -12.48 -0.83 -3.56
CA TYR A 224 -11.90 -1.74 -4.56
C TYR A 224 -12.89 -2.22 -5.64
N PRO A 225 -14.21 -2.44 -5.37
CA PRO A 225 -15.15 -2.82 -6.41
C PRO A 225 -15.28 -1.74 -7.49
N ASP A 226 -15.26 -0.46 -7.09
CA ASP A 226 -15.34 0.68 -8.00
C ASP A 226 -14.07 0.80 -8.84
N ILE A 227 -12.89 0.55 -8.26
CA ILE A 227 -11.60 0.54 -8.97
C ILE A 227 -11.61 -0.53 -10.08
N VAL A 228 -12.10 -1.73 -9.77
CA VAL A 228 -12.23 -2.81 -10.76
C VAL A 228 -13.29 -2.45 -11.81
N GLY A 229 -14.49 -2.07 -11.38
CA GLY A 229 -15.61 -1.74 -12.27
C GLY A 229 -15.28 -0.62 -13.26
N THR A 230 -14.70 0.49 -12.78
CA THR A 230 -14.33 1.65 -13.60
C THR A 230 -13.42 1.28 -14.78
N HIS A 231 -12.53 0.31 -14.58
CA HIS A 231 -11.57 -0.08 -15.59
C HIS A 231 -11.97 -1.31 -16.41
N CYS A 232 -12.90 -2.12 -15.93
CA CYS A 232 -13.35 -3.36 -16.58
C CYS A 232 -14.60 -3.21 -17.45
N SER A 233 -15.40 -2.15 -17.28
CA SER A 233 -16.66 -1.96 -18.01
C SER A 233 -16.55 -1.29 -19.39
N LYS A 234 -15.34 -1.20 -19.97
CA LYS A 234 -15.11 -0.64 -21.32
C LYS A 234 -14.48 -1.67 -22.28
N GLY A 235 -15.14 -2.80 -22.42
CA GLY A 235 -14.85 -3.82 -23.44
C GLY A 235 -15.85 -3.74 -24.57
#